data_AF-A0A523NCD1-F1
#
_entry.id   AF-A0A523NCD1-F1
#
_cell.length_a   1.000
_cell.length_b   1.000
_cell.length_c   1.000
_cell.angle_alpha   90.00
_cell.angle_beta   90.00
_cell.angle_gamma   90.00
#
_symmetry.space_group_name_H-M   'P 1'
#
loop_
_entity.id
_entity.type
_entity.pdbx_description
1 polymer ?
#
loop_
_entity_poly.entity_id
_entity_poly.type
_entity_poly.pdbx_seq_one_letter_code
_entity_poly.pdbx_strand_id
1 'polypeptide(L)'
;MSLESLPEHIRRPHLRPIQPKPIVRDGKPFVALRDPAMVVRQTLVIPAQALPALQQFRGERSIAEIATQLSGNLDQFVELAQRLDDVGLLWGPTFERLEDELKDRLRSQGAFPATASLSMGETEQKCRAAIEQYFADTDDPELPAAAGIVAPHLDYQRGWPNYAAAYYGLRDLDPPDRVVVLGTNHMGLGDGVVMSEYGFDSPCGRCPADTVVINKLIDKFGDALIADQLDHLAEHSIQLHLPWLQYLFGNVPIVAALIPDPLVPMIDDDQKRVTGPQLVEAVREVLDDVGGETLYVASSDLSHVGLQFGEPRPVDEQRRMDVERHDRDMLANFLTNDTEAFLAGFSWNKNPTRWCSVGNMTAILELVRPDSVELLDYRQAYDEKGLAMVSSAAIALLTEGQ
;
A
#
# COMPACT_ATOMS: atom_id res chain seq x y z
N MET A 1 3.61 25.02 35.72
CA MET A 1 2.88 23.86 36.27
C MET A 1 3.87 23.00 37.04
N SER A 2 3.43 22.29 38.08
CA SER A 2 4.29 21.28 38.72
C SER A 2 4.52 20.14 37.73
N LEU A 3 5.74 19.57 37.65
CA LEU A 3 5.98 18.36 36.86
C LEU A 3 5.06 17.21 37.28
N GLU A 4 4.69 17.17 38.56
CA GLU A 4 3.80 16.14 39.12
C GLU A 4 2.34 16.30 38.69
N SER A 5 1.93 17.49 38.20
CA SER A 5 0.58 17.74 37.70
C SER A 5 0.42 17.42 36.20
N LEU A 6 1.50 17.06 35.49
CA LEU A 6 1.43 16.69 34.09
C LEU A 6 0.88 15.24 33.94
N PRO A 7 0.05 14.97 32.91
CA PRO A 7 -0.36 13.62 32.57
C PRO A 7 0.83 12.68 32.33
N GLU A 8 0.67 11.39 32.59
CA GLU A 8 1.79 10.43 32.52
C GLU A 8 2.41 10.35 31.12
N HIS A 9 1.59 10.35 30.07
CA HIS A 9 2.06 10.33 28.68
C HIS A 9 2.81 11.62 28.27
N ILE A 10 2.68 12.71 29.02
CA ILE A 10 3.48 13.93 28.86
C ILE A 10 4.74 13.87 29.72
N ARG A 11 4.66 13.30 30.92
CA ARG A 11 5.82 13.12 31.81
C ARG A 11 6.82 12.15 31.22
N ARG A 12 6.35 11.08 30.57
CA ARG A 12 7.14 10.05 29.88
C ARG A 12 6.68 9.96 28.43
N PRO A 13 7.05 10.94 27.58
CA PRO A 13 6.56 11.00 26.22
C PRO A 13 7.03 9.81 25.40
N HIS A 14 6.09 9.20 24.69
CA HIS A 14 6.35 8.14 23.74
C HIS A 14 5.85 8.57 22.36
N LEU A 15 6.78 8.91 21.48
CA LEU A 15 6.51 9.35 20.13
C LEU A 15 6.06 8.16 19.26
N ARG A 16 4.96 8.35 18.53
CA ARG A 16 4.53 7.42 17.48
C ARG A 16 5.52 7.41 16.32
N PRO A 17 5.51 6.39 15.44
CA PRO A 17 6.23 6.49 14.18
C PRO A 17 5.88 7.79 13.44
N ILE A 18 6.91 8.46 12.93
CA ILE A 18 6.76 9.74 12.20
C ILE A 18 7.54 9.71 10.90
N GLN A 19 7.05 10.43 9.90
CA GLN A 19 7.77 10.71 8.67
C GLN A 19 8.30 12.16 8.72
N PRO A 20 9.57 12.37 9.09
CA PRO A 20 10.16 13.70 9.12
C PRO A 20 10.51 14.20 7.71
N LYS A 21 10.06 15.40 7.36
CA LYS A 21 10.44 16.08 6.11
C LYS A 21 11.19 17.38 6.42
N PRO A 22 12.48 17.51 6.02
CA PRO A 22 13.21 18.75 6.16
C PRO A 22 12.53 19.88 5.38
N ILE A 23 12.39 21.06 6.01
CA ILE A 23 11.89 22.28 5.36
C ILE A 23 12.73 23.49 5.80
N VAL A 24 12.81 24.52 4.95
CA VAL A 24 13.48 25.79 5.28
C VAL A 24 12.42 26.89 5.36
N ARG A 25 12.42 27.67 6.43
CA ARG A 25 11.56 28.86 6.60
C ARG A 25 12.43 30.02 7.06
N ASP A 26 12.38 31.13 6.33
CA ASP A 26 13.16 32.35 6.60
C ASP A 26 14.67 32.05 6.82
N GLY A 27 15.24 31.16 6.00
CA GLY A 27 16.63 30.73 6.09
C GLY A 27 16.97 29.84 7.29
N LYS A 28 15.98 29.46 8.12
CA LYS A 28 16.16 28.58 9.27
C LYS A 28 15.68 27.16 8.98
N PRO A 29 16.38 26.12 9.46
CA PRO A 29 15.98 24.74 9.26
C PRO A 29 14.85 24.33 10.22
N PHE A 30 13.81 23.71 9.66
CA PHE A 30 12.68 23.13 10.37
C PHE A 30 12.46 21.70 9.88
N VAL A 31 11.62 20.97 10.61
CA VAL A 31 11.17 19.63 10.22
C VAL A 31 9.66 19.60 10.32
N ALA A 32 9.02 19.18 9.23
CA ALA A 32 7.61 18.82 9.21
C ALA A 32 7.46 17.36 9.62
N LEU A 33 6.68 17.10 10.67
CA LEU A 33 6.37 15.77 11.18
C LEU A 33 4.99 15.37 10.67
N ARG A 34 4.93 14.22 10.01
CA ARG A 34 3.69 13.62 9.52
C ARG A 34 3.50 12.26 10.16
N ASP A 35 2.24 11.90 10.39
CA ASP A 35 1.85 10.55 10.74
C ASP A 35 1.88 9.67 9.47
N PRO A 36 2.79 8.70 9.38
CA PRO A 36 2.88 7.83 8.22
C PRO A 36 1.64 6.95 8.05
N ALA A 37 0.91 6.65 9.14
CA ALA A 37 -0.32 5.85 9.09
C ALA A 37 -1.56 6.67 8.68
N MET A 38 -1.40 8.00 8.48
CA MET A 38 -2.47 8.91 8.07
C MET A 38 -3.70 8.96 9.01
N VAL A 39 -3.58 8.41 10.23
CA VAL A 39 -4.59 8.54 11.29
C VAL A 39 -4.72 10.02 11.69
N VAL A 40 -3.57 10.68 11.88
CA VAL A 40 -3.48 12.12 12.07
C VAL A 40 -3.13 12.82 10.76
N ARG A 41 -3.98 13.76 10.33
CA ARG A 41 -3.72 14.56 9.11
C ARG A 41 -2.92 15.84 9.35
N GLN A 42 -2.86 16.32 10.58
CA GLN A 42 -2.18 17.56 10.90
C GLN A 42 -0.66 17.39 10.82
N THR A 43 0.01 18.23 10.03
CA THR A 43 1.48 18.28 10.01
C THR A 43 1.98 19.24 11.09
N LEU A 44 2.77 18.72 12.04
CA LEU A 44 3.43 19.56 13.04
C LEU A 44 4.79 20.02 12.51
N VAL A 45 5.05 21.32 12.56
CA VAL A 45 6.37 21.88 12.19
C VAL A 45 7.14 22.26 13.44
N ILE A 46 8.34 21.69 13.58
CA ILE A 46 9.25 21.95 14.70
C ILE A 46 10.59 22.49 14.20
N PRO A 47 11.30 23.31 15.01
CA PRO A 47 12.68 23.67 14.71
C PRO A 47 13.58 22.43 14.64
N ALA A 48 14.54 22.39 13.72
CA ALA A 48 15.41 21.22 13.56
C ALA A 48 16.22 20.87 14.82
N GLN A 49 16.51 21.87 15.68
CA GLN A 49 17.18 21.63 16.96
C GLN A 49 16.38 20.78 17.97
N ALA A 50 15.08 20.55 17.74
CA ALA A 50 14.25 19.70 18.59
C ALA A 50 14.33 18.20 18.22
N LEU A 51 14.96 17.82 17.10
CA LEU A 51 15.08 16.42 16.67
C LEU A 51 15.77 15.50 17.71
N PRO A 52 16.86 15.90 18.38
CA PRO A 52 17.49 15.05 19.39
C PRO A 52 16.55 14.72 20.56
N ALA A 53 15.65 15.63 20.92
CA ALA A 53 14.64 15.40 21.95
C ALA A 53 13.66 14.30 21.54
N LEU A 54 13.15 14.36 20.30
CA LEU A 54 12.23 13.36 19.75
C LEU A 54 12.79 11.95 19.77
N GLN A 55 14.10 11.80 19.50
CA GLN A 55 14.76 10.48 19.53
C GLN A 55 14.79 9.84 20.93
N GLN A 56 14.59 10.65 21.99
CA GLN A 56 14.50 10.18 23.38
C GLN A 56 13.06 9.91 23.84
N PHE A 57 12.04 10.30 23.06
CA PHE A 57 10.63 10.13 23.42
C PHE A 57 10.18 8.69 23.16
N ARG A 58 10.63 7.76 24.00
CA ARG A 58 10.36 6.31 23.89
C ARG A 58 9.47 5.77 25.02
N GLY A 59 8.90 6.64 25.86
CA GLY A 59 8.13 6.25 27.05
C GLY A 59 8.98 5.76 28.24
N GLU A 60 10.27 5.53 28.05
CA GLU A 60 11.15 4.95 29.08
C GLU A 60 11.68 5.99 30.09
N ARG A 61 11.89 7.23 29.67
CA ARG A 61 12.49 8.30 30.48
C ARG A 61 11.49 9.42 30.73
N SER A 62 11.59 10.04 31.89
CA SER A 62 10.86 11.25 32.20
C SER A 62 11.44 12.43 31.42
N ILE A 63 10.57 13.41 31.14
CA ILE A 63 10.95 14.62 30.42
C ILE A 63 12.01 15.45 31.17
N ALA A 64 12.06 15.35 32.50
CA ALA A 64 13.10 15.95 33.34
C ALA A 64 14.47 15.28 33.17
N GLU A 65 14.51 13.94 33.08
CA GLU A 65 15.72 13.19 32.79
C GLU A 65 16.23 13.52 31.38
N ILE A 66 15.33 13.59 30.39
CA ILE A 66 15.67 13.95 29.01
C ILE A 66 16.23 15.37 28.92
N ALA A 67 15.60 16.35 29.58
CA ALA A 67 16.07 17.73 29.61
C ALA A 67 17.47 17.83 30.24
N THR A 68 17.70 17.08 31.33
CA THR A 68 19.01 17.02 32.01
C THR A 68 20.08 16.41 31.10
N GLN A 69 19.78 15.28 30.46
CA GLN A 69 20.69 14.59 29.54
C GLN A 69 21.09 15.46 28.35
N LEU A 70 20.14 16.21 27.80
CA LEU A 70 20.37 17.06 26.63
C LEU A 70 20.82 18.47 27.00
N SER A 71 21.05 18.76 28.29
CA SER A 71 21.37 20.11 28.79
C SER A 71 20.37 21.18 28.31
N GLY A 72 19.10 20.80 28.23
CA GLY A 72 18.00 21.58 27.68
C GLY A 72 17.13 22.25 28.74
N ASN A 73 16.32 23.23 28.31
CA ASN A 73 15.34 23.87 29.17
C ASN A 73 14.11 22.97 29.34
N LEU A 74 13.82 22.54 30.56
CA LEU A 74 12.69 21.66 30.88
C LEU A 74 11.34 22.16 30.32
N ASP A 75 11.04 23.45 30.47
CA ASP A 75 9.75 24.01 30.03
C ASP A 75 9.59 23.90 28.50
N GLN A 76 10.67 24.06 27.73
CA GLN A 76 10.64 23.89 26.27
C GLN A 76 10.38 22.44 25.86
N PHE A 77 10.87 21.47 26.63
CA PHE A 77 10.61 20.06 26.38
C PHE A 77 9.16 19.71 26.70
N VAL A 78 8.63 20.20 27.83
CA VAL A 78 7.22 20.05 28.19
C VAL A 78 6.31 20.65 27.11
N GLU A 79 6.61 21.86 26.64
CA GLU A 79 5.86 22.49 25.55
C GLU A 79 5.92 21.66 24.26
N LEU A 80 7.08 21.09 23.92
CA LEU A 80 7.22 20.21 22.75
C LEU A 80 6.36 18.95 22.89
N ALA A 81 6.39 18.28 24.05
CA ALA A 81 5.59 17.09 24.31
C ALA A 81 4.08 17.39 24.23
N GLN A 82 3.63 18.50 24.81
CA GLN A 82 2.24 18.94 24.73
C GLN A 82 1.82 19.21 23.28
N ARG A 83 2.64 19.93 22.51
CA ARG A 83 2.34 20.20 21.09
C ARG A 83 2.29 18.93 20.24
N LEU A 84 3.05 17.90 20.57
CA LEU A 84 2.99 16.60 19.91
C LEU A 84 1.72 15.82 20.31
N ASP A 85 1.34 15.86 21.58
CA ASP A 85 0.11 15.24 22.08
C ASP A 85 -1.13 15.91 21.49
N ASP A 86 -1.18 17.25 21.47
CA ASP A 86 -2.30 18.04 20.93
C ASP A 86 -2.66 17.64 19.49
N VAL A 87 -1.66 17.25 18.71
CA VAL A 87 -1.85 16.78 17.33
C VAL A 87 -1.94 15.26 17.22
N GLY A 88 -1.80 14.48 18.30
CA GLY A 88 -1.89 13.02 18.29
C GLY A 88 -0.64 12.29 17.81
N LEU A 89 0.54 12.91 17.89
CA LEU A 89 1.83 12.28 17.54
C LEU A 89 2.49 11.55 18.71
N LEU A 90 1.96 11.65 19.93
CA LEU A 90 2.35 10.79 21.06
C LEU A 90 1.36 9.64 21.23
N TRP A 91 1.84 8.50 21.69
CA TRP A 91 0.98 7.46 22.26
C TRP A 91 0.35 8.02 23.53
N GLY A 92 -0.98 7.97 23.62
CA GLY A 92 -1.74 8.48 24.75
C GLY A 92 -3.19 8.81 24.39
N PRO A 93 -3.94 9.39 25.34
CA PRO A 93 -5.39 9.59 25.22
C PRO A 93 -5.82 10.42 24.01
N THR A 94 -5.00 11.39 23.58
CA THR A 94 -5.32 12.22 22.42
C THR A 94 -5.28 11.41 21.13
N PHE A 95 -4.26 10.55 20.96
CA PHE A 95 -4.19 9.66 19.80
C PHE A 95 -5.30 8.60 19.83
N GLU A 96 -5.52 7.95 20.97
CA GLU A 96 -6.57 6.93 21.12
C GLU A 96 -7.94 7.48 20.70
N ARG A 97 -8.29 8.68 21.18
CA ARG A 97 -9.53 9.37 20.78
C ARG A 97 -9.58 9.65 19.27
N LEU A 98 -8.48 10.11 18.66
CA LEU A 98 -8.44 10.42 17.22
C LEU A 98 -8.54 9.15 16.37
N GLU A 99 -7.97 8.04 16.82
CA GLU A 99 -8.09 6.74 16.18
C GLU A 99 -9.53 6.20 16.28
N ASP A 100 -10.16 6.29 17.44
CA ASP A 100 -11.56 5.89 17.64
C ASP A 100 -12.51 6.74 16.77
N GLU A 101 -12.34 8.06 16.75
CA GLU A 101 -13.12 8.97 15.89
C GLU A 101 -12.96 8.62 14.40
N LEU A 102 -11.76 8.20 13.99
CA LEU A 102 -11.49 7.77 12.63
C LEU A 102 -12.17 6.44 12.30
N LYS A 103 -12.07 5.44 13.19
CA LYS A 103 -12.73 4.14 13.07
C LYS A 103 -14.26 4.31 12.97
N ASP A 104 -14.84 5.12 13.85
CA ASP A 104 -16.27 5.44 13.82
C ASP A 104 -16.69 6.12 12.51
N ARG A 105 -15.86 7.06 12.02
CA ARG A 105 -16.10 7.72 10.74
C ARG A 105 -16.07 6.71 9.59
N LEU A 106 -15.05 5.86 9.49
CA LEU A 106 -14.94 4.83 8.45
C LEU A 106 -16.14 3.87 8.50
N ARG A 107 -16.51 3.40 9.68
CA ARG A 107 -17.70 2.55 9.89
C ARG A 107 -18.99 3.23 9.42
N SER A 108 -19.18 4.51 9.78
CA SER A 108 -20.37 5.26 9.37
C SER A 108 -20.42 5.52 7.86
N GLN A 109 -19.25 5.68 7.23
CA GLN A 109 -19.13 5.94 5.79
C GLN A 109 -19.19 4.64 4.98
N GLY A 110 -18.78 3.51 5.56
CA GLY A 110 -18.63 2.23 4.89
C GLY A 110 -17.56 2.21 3.80
N ALA A 111 -16.63 3.19 3.80
CA ALA A 111 -15.55 3.26 2.82
C ALA A 111 -14.34 4.06 3.30
N PHE A 112 -13.16 3.69 2.81
CA PHE A 112 -11.95 4.51 2.87
C PHE A 112 -12.02 5.69 1.90
N PRO A 113 -11.55 6.89 2.29
CA PRO A 113 -11.58 8.06 1.42
C PRO A 113 -10.54 7.96 0.30
N ALA A 114 -10.83 8.56 -0.85
CA ALA A 114 -9.86 8.71 -1.93
C ALA A 114 -8.61 9.50 -1.48
N THR A 115 -7.42 8.92 -1.64
CA THR A 115 -6.14 9.62 -1.46
C THR A 115 -5.28 9.50 -2.72
N ALA A 116 -4.64 8.35 -2.96
CA ALA A 116 -3.69 8.19 -4.07
C ALA A 116 -4.36 8.32 -5.45
N SER A 117 -5.60 7.83 -5.56
CA SER A 117 -6.40 7.87 -6.80
C SER A 117 -6.78 9.28 -7.26
N LEU A 118 -6.71 10.29 -6.38
CA LEU A 118 -6.94 11.70 -6.76
C LEU A 118 -5.97 12.19 -7.83
N SER A 119 -4.80 11.55 -7.95
CA SER A 119 -3.82 11.85 -9.00
C SER A 119 -4.28 11.50 -10.41
N MET A 120 -5.30 10.63 -10.59
CA MET A 120 -5.96 10.38 -11.88
C MET A 120 -6.77 11.61 -12.34
N GLY A 121 -7.26 12.41 -11.39
CA GLY A 121 -8.07 13.59 -11.63
C GLY A 121 -9.00 13.85 -10.45
N GLU A 122 -9.03 15.08 -9.94
CA GLU A 122 -9.76 15.43 -8.70
C GLU A 122 -11.30 15.41 -8.82
N THR A 123 -11.85 15.15 -10.01
CA THR A 123 -13.28 15.04 -10.26
C THR A 123 -13.55 13.84 -11.15
N GLU A 124 -14.78 13.30 -11.10
CA GLU A 124 -15.19 12.17 -11.95
C GLU A 124 -14.91 12.44 -13.43
N GLN A 125 -15.27 13.63 -13.92
CA GLN A 125 -15.04 14.00 -15.31
C GLN A 125 -13.55 13.98 -15.70
N LYS A 126 -12.67 14.51 -14.83
CA LYS A 126 -11.22 14.51 -15.10
C LYS A 126 -10.63 13.10 -15.02
N CYS A 127 -11.10 12.32 -14.05
CA CYS A 127 -10.71 10.93 -13.83
C CYS A 127 -11.03 10.06 -15.06
N ARG A 128 -12.29 10.13 -15.56
CA ARG A 128 -12.71 9.41 -16.76
C ARG A 128 -11.95 9.85 -18.01
N ALA A 129 -11.79 11.16 -18.21
CA ALA A 129 -11.07 11.70 -19.36
C ALA A 129 -9.58 11.28 -19.38
N ALA A 130 -8.93 11.16 -18.22
CA ALA A 130 -7.56 10.67 -18.14
C ALA A 130 -7.46 9.19 -18.57
N ILE A 131 -8.39 8.34 -18.11
CA ILE A 131 -8.45 6.93 -18.49
C ILE A 131 -8.76 6.77 -19.99
N GLU A 132 -9.71 7.54 -20.52
CA GLU A 132 -10.02 7.58 -21.96
C GLU A 132 -8.77 7.93 -22.79
N GLN A 133 -8.01 8.94 -22.36
CA GLN A 133 -6.78 9.33 -23.02
C GLN A 133 -5.73 8.20 -22.98
N TYR A 134 -5.54 7.57 -21.82
CA TYR A 134 -4.60 6.45 -21.70
C TYR A 134 -4.99 5.25 -22.57
N PHE A 135 -6.27 4.90 -22.66
CA PHE A 135 -6.73 3.87 -23.59
C PHE A 135 -6.57 4.26 -25.06
N ALA A 136 -6.78 5.53 -25.42
CA ALA A 136 -6.56 6.01 -26.78
C ALA A 136 -5.09 5.95 -27.21
N ASP A 137 -4.16 6.12 -26.26
CA ASP A 137 -2.72 6.07 -26.48
C ASP A 137 -2.12 4.65 -26.32
N THR A 138 -2.97 3.64 -26.11
CA THR A 138 -2.56 2.24 -25.91
C THR A 138 -2.97 1.38 -27.10
N ASP A 139 -2.03 0.59 -27.60
CA ASP A 139 -2.30 -0.42 -28.63
C ASP A 139 -3.09 -1.59 -28.04
N ASP A 140 -4.00 -2.16 -28.83
CA ASP A 140 -4.74 -3.36 -28.43
C ASP A 140 -3.77 -4.54 -28.27
N PRO A 141 -3.69 -5.19 -27.09
CA PRO A 141 -2.84 -6.36 -26.91
C PRO A 141 -3.34 -7.61 -27.66
N GLU A 142 -4.50 -7.56 -28.32
CA GLU A 142 -5.10 -8.65 -29.09
C GLU A 142 -5.29 -9.94 -28.28
N LEU A 143 -5.65 -9.81 -27.00
CA LEU A 143 -5.83 -10.93 -26.08
C LEU A 143 -7.29 -11.33 -25.88
N PRO A 144 -7.57 -12.61 -25.57
CA PRO A 144 -8.87 -13.04 -25.10
C PRO A 144 -9.18 -12.48 -23.70
N ALA A 145 -10.41 -12.69 -23.25
CA ALA A 145 -10.87 -12.35 -21.91
C ALA A 145 -9.93 -12.91 -20.83
N ALA A 146 -9.54 -12.05 -19.88
CA ALA A 146 -8.68 -12.42 -18.76
C ALA A 146 -9.48 -12.52 -17.46
N ALA A 147 -9.32 -13.63 -16.73
CA ALA A 147 -9.90 -13.81 -15.41
C ALA A 147 -9.16 -12.97 -14.34
N GLY A 148 -7.92 -12.56 -14.63
CA GLY A 148 -7.20 -11.63 -13.78
C GLY A 148 -6.08 -10.90 -14.49
N ILE A 149 -5.56 -9.86 -13.83
CA ILE A 149 -4.47 -9.03 -14.35
C ILE A 149 -3.43 -8.73 -13.27
N VAL A 150 -2.20 -8.53 -13.71
CA VAL A 150 -1.15 -7.84 -12.95
C VAL A 150 -0.94 -6.48 -13.59
N ALA A 151 -1.05 -5.43 -12.79
CA ALA A 151 -0.85 -4.04 -13.22
C ALA A 151 -0.10 -3.27 -12.12
N PRO A 152 0.67 -2.23 -12.47
CA PRO A 152 1.47 -1.48 -11.49
C PRO A 152 0.65 -0.78 -10.42
N HIS A 153 1.33 -0.32 -9.37
CA HIS A 153 0.92 0.77 -8.47
C HIS A 153 1.87 1.97 -8.49
N LEU A 154 2.67 2.14 -9.55
CA LEU A 154 3.35 3.42 -9.80
C LEU A 154 2.36 4.57 -9.95
N ASP A 155 2.82 5.78 -9.65
CA ASP A 155 2.12 7.01 -10.02
C ASP A 155 1.75 7.00 -11.52
N TYR A 156 0.52 7.42 -11.84
CA TYR A 156 -0.02 7.27 -13.21
C TYR A 156 0.86 7.94 -14.27
N GLN A 157 1.50 9.08 -13.97
CA GLN A 157 2.36 9.77 -14.92
C GLN A 157 3.50 8.88 -15.43
N ARG A 158 4.02 7.99 -14.58
CA ARG A 158 5.10 7.07 -14.87
C ARG A 158 4.61 5.68 -15.27
N GLY A 159 3.47 5.24 -14.76
CA GLY A 159 2.95 3.88 -14.91
C GLY A 159 1.84 3.69 -15.94
N TRP A 160 1.21 4.75 -16.46
CA TRP A 160 -0.03 4.65 -17.26
C TRP A 160 0.00 3.63 -18.41
N PRO A 161 1.10 3.43 -19.17
CA PRO A 161 1.06 2.49 -20.30
C PRO A 161 0.80 1.06 -19.84
N ASN A 162 1.39 0.65 -18.72
CA ASN A 162 1.19 -0.69 -18.17
C ASN A 162 -0.18 -0.85 -17.51
N TYR A 163 -0.72 0.20 -16.87
CA TYR A 163 -2.12 0.15 -16.43
C TYR A 163 -3.04 -0.05 -17.65
N ALA A 164 -2.92 0.81 -18.65
CA ALA A 164 -3.79 0.79 -19.81
C ALA A 164 -3.69 -0.54 -20.57
N ALA A 165 -2.49 -1.09 -20.76
CA ALA A 165 -2.28 -2.39 -21.39
C ALA A 165 -2.97 -3.53 -20.60
N ALA A 166 -2.82 -3.57 -19.28
CA ALA A 166 -3.45 -4.59 -18.44
C ALA A 166 -4.98 -4.50 -18.43
N TYR A 167 -5.52 -3.28 -18.36
CA TYR A 167 -6.97 -3.06 -18.34
C TYR A 167 -7.63 -3.10 -19.73
N TYR A 168 -6.85 -3.08 -20.82
CA TYR A 168 -7.38 -2.95 -22.18
C TYR A 168 -8.32 -4.10 -22.56
N GLY A 169 -7.88 -5.34 -22.30
CA GLY A 169 -8.64 -6.56 -22.60
C GLY A 169 -9.87 -6.77 -21.71
N LEU A 170 -10.02 -5.95 -20.66
CA LEU A 170 -11.17 -6.02 -19.76
C LEU A 170 -12.36 -5.15 -20.21
N ARG A 171 -12.18 -4.31 -21.24
CA ARG A 171 -13.18 -3.32 -21.70
C ARG A 171 -14.43 -3.94 -22.32
N ASP A 172 -14.28 -5.11 -22.92
CA ASP A 172 -15.36 -5.80 -23.62
C ASP A 172 -16.00 -6.91 -22.76
N LEU A 173 -15.58 -7.03 -21.49
CA LEU A 173 -16.18 -7.97 -20.54
C LEU A 173 -17.50 -7.42 -19.99
N ASP A 174 -18.42 -8.34 -19.71
CA ASP A 174 -19.56 -8.02 -18.85
C ASP A 174 -19.05 -7.64 -17.45
N PRO A 175 -19.72 -6.72 -16.72
CA PRO A 175 -19.32 -6.37 -15.37
C PRO A 175 -19.32 -7.60 -14.45
N PRO A 176 -18.21 -7.92 -13.76
CA PRO A 176 -18.16 -9.06 -12.86
C PRO A 176 -19.02 -8.79 -11.61
N ASP A 177 -19.45 -9.86 -10.93
CA ASP A 177 -20.18 -9.72 -9.67
C ASP A 177 -19.31 -9.09 -8.57
N ARG A 178 -17.98 -9.31 -8.65
CA ARG A 178 -17.00 -8.75 -7.72
C ARG A 178 -15.59 -8.69 -8.30
N VAL A 179 -14.74 -7.89 -7.66
CA VAL A 179 -13.30 -7.85 -7.95
C VAL A 179 -12.49 -8.11 -6.67
N VAL A 180 -11.57 -9.08 -6.72
CA VAL A 180 -10.55 -9.26 -5.68
C VAL A 180 -9.34 -8.39 -6.05
N VAL A 181 -8.98 -7.44 -5.19
CA VAL A 181 -7.84 -6.54 -5.41
C VAL A 181 -6.78 -6.79 -4.34
N LEU A 182 -5.62 -7.27 -4.77
CA LEU A 182 -4.46 -7.54 -3.92
C LEU A 182 -3.49 -6.37 -4.00
N GLY A 183 -3.23 -5.73 -2.87
CA GLY A 183 -2.27 -4.65 -2.74
C GLY A 183 -1.04 -5.06 -1.95
N THR A 184 0.06 -4.35 -2.12
CA THR A 184 1.26 -4.53 -1.31
C THR A 184 1.07 -3.88 0.06
N ASN A 185 1.51 -4.55 1.13
CA ASN A 185 1.61 -3.94 2.44
C ASN A 185 2.94 -3.15 2.59
N HIS A 186 3.02 -1.90 2.09
CA HIS A 186 4.26 -1.11 2.16
C HIS A 186 4.56 -0.60 3.58
N MET A 187 3.50 -0.40 4.37
CA MET A 187 3.61 0.22 5.68
C MET A 187 4.04 -0.78 6.76
N GLY A 188 3.60 -2.04 6.64
CA GLY A 188 4.04 -3.14 7.49
C GLY A 188 3.73 -2.95 8.97
N LEU A 189 2.66 -2.22 9.32
CA LEU A 189 2.18 -2.18 10.71
C LEU A 189 1.55 -3.53 11.06
N GLY A 190 0.72 -4.08 10.17
CA GLY A 190 0.40 -5.51 10.15
C GLY A 190 1.53 -6.32 9.52
N ASP A 191 1.92 -7.42 10.16
CA ASP A 191 2.88 -8.41 9.63
C ASP A 191 2.17 -9.65 9.02
N GLY A 192 0.83 -9.65 8.99
CA GLY A 192 -0.01 -10.57 8.25
C GLY A 192 -0.77 -9.89 7.10
N VAL A 193 -1.70 -10.64 6.50
CA VAL A 193 -2.67 -10.10 5.55
C VAL A 193 -3.59 -9.10 6.24
N VAL A 194 -3.83 -7.96 5.58
CA VAL A 194 -4.73 -6.91 6.07
C VAL A 194 -5.88 -6.70 5.09
N MET A 195 -7.05 -7.24 5.42
CA MET A 195 -8.28 -7.07 4.64
C MET A 195 -9.05 -5.82 5.07
N SER A 196 -9.73 -5.18 4.12
CA SER A 196 -10.70 -4.14 4.41
C SER A 196 -12.11 -4.73 4.58
N GLU A 197 -12.82 -4.37 5.66
CA GLU A 197 -14.27 -4.61 5.77
C GLU A 197 -15.12 -3.53 5.07
N TYR A 198 -14.48 -2.44 4.62
CA TYR A 198 -15.12 -1.29 3.98
C TYR A 198 -14.81 -1.21 2.49
N GLY A 199 -15.65 -0.47 1.76
CA GLY A 199 -15.39 -0.09 0.38
C GLY A 199 -14.31 0.98 0.26
N PHE A 200 -14.14 1.52 -0.94
CA PHE A 200 -13.17 2.58 -1.21
C PHE A 200 -13.75 3.64 -2.14
N ASP A 201 -13.50 4.90 -1.79
CA ASP A 201 -13.80 6.04 -2.64
C ASP A 201 -12.64 6.31 -3.60
N SER A 202 -12.99 6.70 -4.82
CA SER A 202 -12.09 7.22 -5.83
C SER A 202 -12.74 8.46 -6.47
N PRO A 203 -12.01 9.27 -7.25
CA PRO A 203 -12.63 10.37 -7.98
C PRO A 203 -13.70 9.92 -8.98
N CYS A 204 -13.63 8.67 -9.46
CA CYS A 204 -14.57 8.10 -10.41
C CYS A 204 -15.83 7.48 -9.75
N GLY A 205 -15.93 7.46 -8.42
CA GLY A 205 -17.06 6.87 -7.70
C GLY A 205 -16.66 6.07 -6.46
N ARG A 206 -17.55 5.18 -6.00
CA ARG A 206 -17.29 4.29 -4.86
C ARG A 206 -17.32 2.84 -5.29
N CYS A 207 -16.28 2.08 -4.94
CA CYS A 207 -16.32 0.62 -4.97
C CYS A 207 -16.84 0.13 -3.61
N PRO A 208 -18.07 -0.40 -3.51
CA PRO A 208 -18.56 -0.96 -2.25
C PRO A 208 -17.74 -2.21 -1.85
N ALA A 209 -17.73 -2.53 -0.56
CA ALA A 209 -17.21 -3.81 -0.10
C ALA A 209 -18.14 -4.95 -0.52
N ASP A 210 -17.60 -6.09 -0.96
CA ASP A 210 -18.37 -7.33 -1.07
C ASP A 210 -18.60 -7.91 0.33
N THR A 211 -19.63 -7.39 0.99
CA THR A 211 -19.96 -7.79 2.36
C THR A 211 -20.30 -9.28 2.50
N VAL A 212 -20.73 -9.97 1.44
CA VAL A 212 -21.05 -11.40 1.52
C VAL A 212 -19.77 -12.21 1.67
N VAL A 213 -18.77 -11.95 0.82
CA VAL A 213 -17.47 -12.61 0.88
C VAL A 213 -16.70 -12.20 2.13
N ILE A 214 -16.64 -10.90 2.42
CA ILE A 214 -15.90 -10.36 3.58
C ILE A 214 -16.45 -10.92 4.89
N ASN A 215 -17.77 -10.96 5.10
CA ASN A 215 -18.33 -11.48 6.34
C ASN A 215 -18.00 -12.96 6.54
N LYS A 216 -18.03 -13.79 5.48
CA LYS A 216 -17.64 -15.20 5.57
C LYS A 216 -16.15 -15.38 5.93
N LEU A 217 -15.29 -14.50 5.43
CA LEU A 217 -13.86 -14.49 5.78
C LEU A 217 -13.64 -14.05 7.24
N ILE A 218 -14.37 -13.01 7.69
CA ILE A 218 -14.35 -12.57 9.09
C ILE A 218 -14.87 -13.67 10.02
N ASP A 219 -15.93 -14.39 9.65
CA ASP A 219 -16.43 -15.52 10.45
C ASP A 219 -15.38 -16.63 10.62
N LYS A 220 -14.49 -16.81 9.62
CA LYS A 220 -13.42 -17.82 9.63
C LYS A 220 -12.20 -17.39 10.46
N PHE A 221 -11.79 -16.12 10.39
CA PHE A 221 -10.54 -15.64 10.99
C PHE A 221 -10.72 -14.67 12.17
N GLY A 222 -11.94 -14.23 12.44
CA GLY A 222 -12.24 -13.16 13.39
C GLY A 222 -11.55 -11.85 13.03
N ASP A 223 -11.22 -11.07 14.06
CA ASP A 223 -10.61 -9.75 13.91
C ASP A 223 -9.19 -9.80 13.32
N ALA A 224 -8.54 -10.97 13.24
CA ALA A 224 -7.17 -11.10 12.75
C ALA A 224 -6.97 -10.57 11.31
N LEU A 225 -7.99 -10.66 10.46
CA LEU A 225 -7.94 -10.12 9.09
C LEU A 225 -8.08 -8.60 9.01
N ILE A 226 -8.75 -7.99 9.99
CA ILE A 226 -9.14 -6.57 9.94
C ILE A 226 -8.52 -5.75 11.06
N ALA A 227 -7.66 -6.36 11.90
CA ALA A 227 -7.03 -5.73 13.05
C ALA A 227 -6.25 -4.47 12.67
N ASP A 228 -5.54 -4.54 11.54
CA ASP A 228 -4.67 -3.48 11.04
C ASP A 228 -5.28 -2.76 9.82
N GLN A 229 -6.61 -2.84 9.60
CA GLN A 229 -7.26 -2.29 8.39
C GLN A 229 -7.05 -0.79 8.16
N LEU A 230 -6.63 -0.03 9.18
CA LEU A 230 -6.27 1.38 9.01
C LEU A 230 -5.04 1.57 8.10
N ASP A 231 -4.25 0.53 7.86
CA ASP A 231 -3.11 0.54 6.93
C ASP A 231 -3.54 0.96 5.52
N HIS A 232 -4.78 0.66 5.12
CA HIS A 232 -5.38 1.08 3.85
C HIS A 232 -5.47 2.61 3.66
N LEU A 233 -5.37 3.43 4.72
CA LEU A 233 -5.41 4.89 4.62
C LEU A 233 -4.16 5.49 3.97
N ALA A 234 -3.01 4.94 4.33
CA ALA A 234 -1.70 5.37 3.83
C ALA A 234 -1.26 4.56 2.62
N GLU A 235 -1.79 3.35 2.47
CA GLU A 235 -1.47 2.46 1.36
C GLU A 235 -2.15 2.89 0.06
N HIS A 236 -1.37 2.87 -1.02
CA HIS A 236 -1.77 3.40 -2.33
C HIS A 236 -2.01 2.29 -3.36
N SER A 237 -1.42 1.12 -3.17
CA SER A 237 -1.43 0.03 -4.15
C SER A 237 -2.84 -0.30 -4.63
N ILE A 238 -3.78 -0.59 -3.73
CA ILE A 238 -5.19 -0.85 -4.09
C ILE A 238 -5.86 0.39 -4.67
N GLN A 239 -5.65 1.57 -4.07
CA GLN A 239 -6.35 2.79 -4.44
C GLN A 239 -6.14 3.17 -5.90
N LEU A 240 -4.94 2.90 -6.44
CA LEU A 240 -4.59 3.26 -7.82
C LEU A 240 -5.33 2.41 -8.87
N HIS A 241 -5.91 1.27 -8.49
CA HIS A 241 -6.73 0.45 -9.39
C HIS A 241 -8.20 0.85 -9.44
N LEU A 242 -8.70 1.53 -8.40
CA LEU A 242 -10.13 1.83 -8.26
C LEU A 242 -10.69 2.67 -9.42
N PRO A 243 -10.01 3.73 -9.91
CA PRO A 243 -10.49 4.49 -11.06
C PRO A 243 -10.70 3.63 -12.31
N TRP A 244 -9.78 2.70 -12.59
CA TRP A 244 -9.85 1.81 -13.75
C TRP A 244 -11.05 0.87 -13.64
N LEU A 245 -11.22 0.23 -12.47
CA LEU A 245 -12.36 -0.66 -12.22
C LEU A 245 -13.70 0.08 -12.33
N GLN A 246 -13.78 1.31 -11.82
CA GLN A 246 -15.00 2.12 -11.89
C GLN A 246 -15.30 2.66 -13.28
N TYR A 247 -14.25 2.93 -14.06
CA TYR A 247 -14.40 3.32 -15.44
C TYR A 247 -15.03 2.19 -16.27
N LEU A 248 -14.57 0.96 -16.07
CA LEU A 248 -15.03 -0.22 -16.81
C LEU A 248 -16.37 -0.77 -16.31
N PHE A 249 -16.53 -0.92 -14.99
CA PHE A 249 -17.60 -1.72 -14.39
C PHE A 249 -18.51 -0.91 -13.45
N GLY A 250 -18.26 0.39 -13.26
CA GLY A 250 -19.01 1.21 -12.32
C GLY A 250 -18.73 0.86 -10.86
N ASN A 251 -19.77 0.87 -10.02
CA ASN A 251 -19.64 0.62 -8.58
C ASN A 251 -19.55 -0.87 -8.25
N VAL A 252 -18.59 -1.57 -8.85
CA VAL A 252 -18.38 -3.01 -8.66
C VAL A 252 -17.94 -3.32 -7.21
N PRO A 253 -18.52 -4.35 -6.56
CA PRO A 253 -18.08 -4.78 -5.23
C PRO A 253 -16.62 -5.25 -5.23
N ILE A 254 -15.88 -4.94 -4.17
CA ILE A 254 -14.48 -5.33 -4.03
C ILE A 254 -14.20 -6.09 -2.74
N VAL A 255 -13.27 -7.05 -2.85
CA VAL A 255 -12.58 -7.68 -1.74
C VAL A 255 -11.13 -7.22 -1.80
N ALA A 256 -10.73 -6.37 -0.87
CA ALA A 256 -9.43 -5.69 -0.87
C ALA A 256 -8.54 -6.22 0.26
N ALA A 257 -7.34 -6.70 -0.09
CA ALA A 257 -6.38 -7.23 0.88
C ALA A 257 -4.96 -6.75 0.60
N LEU A 258 -4.27 -6.27 1.64
CA LEU A 258 -2.83 -6.03 1.59
C LEU A 258 -2.10 -7.33 1.90
N ILE A 259 -1.21 -7.76 1.02
CA ILE A 259 -0.45 -9.00 1.14
C ILE A 259 0.98 -8.67 1.60
N PRO A 260 1.47 -9.30 2.68
CA PRO A 260 2.84 -9.13 3.12
C PRO A 260 3.84 -9.79 2.15
N ASP A 261 5.10 -9.36 2.21
CA ASP A 261 6.18 -10.01 1.46
C ASP A 261 6.42 -11.44 2.00
N PRO A 262 6.22 -12.51 1.21
CA PRO A 262 6.40 -13.88 1.67
C PRO A 262 7.87 -14.23 1.97
N LEU A 263 8.82 -13.38 1.59
CA LEU A 263 10.24 -13.54 1.87
C LEU A 263 10.66 -12.96 3.23
N VAL A 264 9.76 -12.23 3.88
CA VAL A 264 9.97 -11.66 5.21
C VAL A 264 9.18 -12.48 6.22
N PRO A 265 9.83 -13.11 7.22
CA PRO A 265 9.11 -13.85 8.24
C PRO A 265 8.27 -12.89 9.09
N MET A 266 7.13 -13.38 9.56
CA MET A 266 6.29 -12.68 10.54
C MET A 266 7.07 -12.43 11.82
N ILE A 267 6.69 -11.37 12.56
CA ILE A 267 7.38 -10.94 13.77
C ILE A 267 7.22 -12.00 14.87
N ASP A 268 5.98 -12.50 15.04
CA ASP A 268 5.63 -13.58 15.97
C ASP A 268 4.55 -14.48 15.34
N ASP A 269 4.65 -15.80 15.57
CA ASP A 269 3.59 -16.77 15.23
C ASP A 269 2.65 -16.95 16.44
N ASP A 270 1.87 -15.90 16.73
CA ASP A 270 0.92 -15.86 17.84
C ASP A 270 -0.52 -16.21 17.42
N GLN A 271 -0.69 -16.66 16.17
CA GLN A 271 -1.98 -16.95 15.52
C GLN A 271 -2.97 -15.77 15.49
N LYS A 272 -2.53 -14.53 15.74
CA LYS A 272 -3.37 -13.33 15.62
C LYS A 272 -3.31 -12.70 14.23
N ARG A 273 -2.73 -13.40 13.28
CA ARG A 273 -2.41 -12.92 11.95
C ARG A 273 -2.74 -14.01 10.94
N VAL A 274 -3.21 -13.59 9.77
CA VAL A 274 -3.51 -14.50 8.67
C VAL A 274 -2.38 -14.42 7.65
N THR A 275 -1.87 -15.58 7.26
CA THR A 275 -0.83 -15.68 6.23
C THR A 275 -1.43 -15.58 4.82
N GLY A 276 -0.61 -15.23 3.83
CA GLY A 276 -1.02 -15.26 2.41
C GLY A 276 -1.64 -16.59 1.98
N PRO A 277 -1.02 -17.75 2.26
CA PRO A 277 -1.59 -19.06 1.92
C PRO A 277 -2.95 -19.33 2.59
N GLN A 278 -3.10 -18.98 3.88
CA GLN A 278 -4.39 -19.15 4.58
C GLN A 278 -5.49 -18.27 3.97
N LEU A 279 -5.17 -17.02 3.60
CA LEU A 279 -6.10 -16.13 2.92
C LEU A 279 -6.52 -16.75 1.57
N VAL A 280 -5.56 -17.15 0.75
CA VAL A 280 -5.82 -17.71 -0.59
C VAL A 280 -6.75 -18.91 -0.52
N GLU A 281 -6.47 -19.86 0.37
CA GLU A 281 -7.32 -21.05 0.56
C GLU A 281 -8.74 -20.64 0.94
N ALA A 282 -8.89 -19.75 1.93
CA ALA A 282 -10.20 -19.30 2.40
C ALA A 282 -10.98 -18.48 1.37
N VAL A 283 -10.31 -17.60 0.62
CA VAL A 283 -10.95 -16.81 -0.44
C VAL A 283 -11.50 -17.74 -1.51
N ARG A 284 -10.74 -18.75 -1.95
CA ARG A 284 -11.23 -19.71 -2.95
C ARG A 284 -12.45 -20.49 -2.44
N GLU A 285 -12.39 -21.04 -1.24
CA GLU A 285 -13.52 -21.75 -0.63
C GLU A 285 -14.78 -20.88 -0.53
N VAL A 286 -14.62 -19.61 -0.11
CA VAL A 286 -15.73 -18.68 0.03
C VAL A 286 -16.29 -18.27 -1.33
N LEU A 287 -15.43 -18.02 -2.32
CA LEU A 287 -15.87 -17.67 -3.67
C LEU A 287 -16.59 -18.82 -4.35
N ASP A 288 -16.13 -20.06 -4.17
CA ASP A 288 -16.80 -21.27 -4.68
C ASP A 288 -18.21 -21.46 -4.05
N ASP A 289 -18.36 -21.16 -2.75
CA ASP A 289 -19.64 -21.24 -2.03
C ASP A 289 -20.62 -20.12 -2.43
N VAL A 290 -20.12 -18.88 -2.60
CA VAL A 290 -20.96 -17.73 -2.97
C VAL A 290 -21.32 -17.78 -4.46
N GLY A 291 -20.43 -18.29 -5.31
CA GLY A 291 -20.55 -18.24 -6.76
C GLY A 291 -20.47 -16.82 -7.32
N GLY A 292 -20.80 -16.71 -8.61
CA GLY A 292 -20.69 -15.46 -9.38
C GLY A 292 -19.34 -15.29 -10.05
N GLU A 293 -19.26 -14.32 -10.95
CA GLU A 293 -18.05 -13.99 -11.69
C GLU A 293 -17.13 -13.10 -10.86
N THR A 294 -15.86 -13.50 -10.75
CA THR A 294 -14.84 -12.76 -10.00
C THR A 294 -13.68 -12.41 -10.91
N LEU A 295 -13.39 -11.12 -11.02
CA LEU A 295 -12.16 -10.62 -11.62
C LEU A 295 -11.08 -10.48 -10.53
N TYR A 296 -9.83 -10.81 -10.86
CA TYR A 296 -8.71 -10.68 -9.92
C TYR A 296 -7.70 -9.63 -10.40
N VAL A 297 -7.27 -8.75 -9.49
CA VAL A 297 -6.27 -7.71 -9.77
C VAL A 297 -5.14 -7.82 -8.77
N ALA A 298 -3.93 -8.07 -9.25
CA ALA A 298 -2.71 -7.95 -8.47
C ALA A 298 -2.03 -6.62 -8.79
N SER A 299 -2.04 -5.74 -7.79
CA SER A 299 -1.35 -4.47 -7.83
C SER A 299 0.14 -4.67 -7.62
N SER A 300 0.96 -4.58 -8.67
CA SER A 300 2.36 -5.00 -8.60
C SER A 300 3.35 -4.11 -9.34
N ASP A 301 4.23 -3.47 -8.57
CA ASP A 301 5.51 -2.97 -9.07
C ASP A 301 6.62 -4.04 -8.88
N LEU A 302 7.64 -3.95 -9.74
CA LEU A 302 8.79 -4.85 -9.77
C LEU A 302 9.99 -4.18 -9.06
N SER A 303 11.15 -4.07 -9.70
CA SER A 303 12.38 -3.58 -9.09
C SER A 303 12.33 -2.12 -8.66
N HIS A 304 12.85 -1.81 -7.46
CA HIS A 304 13.09 -0.48 -6.90
C HIS A 304 14.61 -0.26 -6.67
N VAL A 305 15.25 0.54 -7.53
CA VAL A 305 16.71 0.78 -7.49
C VAL A 305 17.08 2.26 -7.61
N GLY A 306 18.27 2.62 -7.12
CA GLY A 306 18.76 3.98 -7.06
C GLY A 306 18.93 4.51 -5.64
N LEU A 307 19.45 5.73 -5.54
CA LEU A 307 19.79 6.39 -4.27
C LEU A 307 18.58 6.50 -3.33
N GLN A 308 17.39 6.74 -3.88
CA GLN A 308 16.15 6.84 -3.09
C GLN A 308 15.77 5.51 -2.41
N PHE A 309 16.16 4.38 -2.99
CA PHE A 309 15.90 3.04 -2.46
C PHE A 309 17.13 2.44 -1.75
N GLY A 310 18.12 3.28 -1.41
CA GLY A 310 19.28 2.91 -0.61
C GLY A 310 20.45 2.31 -1.39
N GLU A 311 20.47 2.40 -2.71
CA GLU A 311 21.67 2.04 -3.48
C GLU A 311 22.76 3.13 -3.34
N PRO A 312 24.06 2.76 -3.41
CA PRO A 312 25.15 3.71 -3.18
C PRO A 312 25.47 4.59 -4.40
N ARG A 313 24.89 4.31 -5.56
CA ARG A 313 25.18 4.99 -6.82
C ARG A 313 23.87 5.32 -7.57
N PRO A 314 23.87 6.41 -8.36
CA PRO A 314 22.77 6.68 -9.29
C PRO A 314 22.57 5.54 -10.28
N VAL A 315 21.34 5.39 -10.77
CA VAL A 315 20.99 4.46 -11.84
C VAL A 315 21.57 4.97 -13.16
N ASP A 316 22.58 4.27 -13.67
CA ASP A 316 23.16 4.50 -15.01
C ASP A 316 22.59 3.49 -16.04
N GLU A 317 22.99 3.63 -17.30
CA GLU A 317 22.53 2.74 -18.38
C GLU A 317 22.83 1.27 -18.10
N GLN A 318 24.01 0.95 -17.58
CA GLN A 318 24.36 -0.42 -17.23
C GLN A 318 23.43 -0.97 -16.14
N ARG A 319 23.15 -0.18 -15.09
CA ARG A 319 22.25 -0.59 -14.02
C ARG A 319 20.83 -0.84 -14.55
N ARG A 320 20.35 -0.04 -15.52
CA ARG A 320 19.06 -0.27 -16.17
C ARG A 320 19.01 -1.62 -16.89
N MET A 321 20.05 -1.93 -17.67
CA MET A 321 20.16 -3.23 -18.36
C MET A 321 20.25 -4.40 -17.39
N ASP A 322 21.01 -4.25 -16.30
CA ASP A 322 21.14 -5.28 -15.26
C ASP A 322 19.79 -5.56 -14.58
N VAL A 323 19.03 -4.50 -14.27
CA VAL A 323 17.69 -4.63 -13.68
C VAL A 323 16.71 -5.24 -14.67
N GLU A 324 16.71 -4.83 -15.94
CA GLU A 324 15.83 -5.45 -16.94
C GLU A 324 16.12 -6.94 -17.10
N ARG A 325 17.39 -7.33 -17.11
CA ARG A 325 17.75 -8.74 -17.17
C ARG A 325 17.21 -9.50 -15.95
N HIS A 326 17.43 -8.96 -14.76
CA HIS A 326 16.92 -9.55 -13.53
C HIS A 326 15.40 -9.67 -13.54
N ASP A 327 14.70 -8.61 -13.94
CA ASP A 327 13.24 -8.60 -13.96
C ASP A 327 12.69 -9.60 -14.97
N ARG A 328 13.28 -9.69 -16.17
CA ARG A 328 12.88 -10.68 -17.17
C ARG A 328 13.14 -12.11 -16.72
N ASP A 329 14.21 -12.37 -15.98
CA ASP A 329 14.48 -13.70 -15.41
C ASP A 329 13.41 -14.07 -14.35
N MET A 330 13.00 -13.12 -13.50
CA MET A 330 11.93 -13.35 -12.50
C MET A 330 10.55 -13.47 -13.14
N LEU A 331 10.24 -12.61 -14.12
CA LEU A 331 9.02 -12.71 -14.91
C LEU A 331 8.96 -14.04 -15.67
N ALA A 332 10.07 -14.54 -16.22
CA ALA A 332 10.08 -15.84 -16.88
C ALA A 332 9.62 -16.97 -15.94
N ASN A 333 10.03 -16.96 -14.67
CA ASN A 333 9.53 -17.91 -13.68
C ASN A 333 8.04 -17.68 -13.34
N PHE A 334 7.59 -16.43 -13.29
CA PHE A 334 6.17 -16.11 -13.06
C PHE A 334 5.28 -16.64 -14.19
N LEU A 335 5.71 -16.47 -15.44
CA LEU A 335 4.97 -16.86 -16.64
C LEU A 335 4.82 -18.38 -16.79
N THR A 336 5.61 -19.19 -16.06
CA THR A 336 5.41 -20.66 -16.06
C THR A 336 4.24 -21.11 -15.19
N ASN A 337 3.54 -20.19 -14.52
CA ASN A 337 2.44 -20.49 -13.59
C ASN A 337 2.87 -21.47 -12.47
N ASP A 338 4.11 -21.33 -12.00
CA ASP A 338 4.69 -22.15 -10.93
C ASP A 338 5.15 -21.20 -9.80
N THR A 339 4.36 -21.15 -8.73
CA THR A 339 4.61 -20.28 -7.59
C THR A 339 5.84 -20.68 -6.79
N GLU A 340 6.17 -21.98 -6.73
CA GLU A 340 7.39 -22.46 -6.08
C GLU A 340 8.62 -22.00 -6.86
N ALA A 341 8.61 -22.16 -8.19
CA ALA A 341 9.69 -21.70 -9.06
C ALA A 341 9.85 -20.18 -9.01
N PHE A 342 8.75 -19.43 -9.03
CA PHE A 342 8.75 -17.97 -8.90
C PHE A 342 9.39 -17.52 -7.59
N LEU A 343 8.95 -18.06 -6.44
CA LEU A 343 9.50 -17.74 -5.13
C LEU A 343 10.96 -18.18 -4.97
N ALA A 344 11.34 -19.33 -5.55
CA ALA A 344 12.72 -19.81 -5.55
C ALA A 344 13.68 -18.82 -6.25
N GLY A 345 13.19 -18.09 -7.26
CA GLY A 345 13.93 -17.02 -7.93
C GLY A 345 14.39 -15.90 -7.00
N PHE A 346 13.63 -15.60 -5.94
CA PHE A 346 13.94 -14.55 -4.98
C PHE A 346 14.64 -15.06 -3.72
N SER A 347 14.34 -16.27 -3.26
CA SER A 347 14.86 -16.78 -1.99
C SER A 347 16.39 -16.91 -1.99
N TRP A 348 17.00 -17.27 -3.13
CA TRP A 348 18.45 -17.40 -3.25
C TRP A 348 19.18 -16.03 -3.33
N ASN A 349 18.58 -15.03 -3.97
CA ASN A 349 19.20 -13.71 -4.18
C ASN A 349 18.73 -12.65 -3.16
N LYS A 350 17.78 -13.00 -2.28
CA LYS A 350 17.17 -12.14 -1.26
C LYS A 350 16.55 -10.87 -1.83
N ASN A 351 15.84 -10.99 -2.95
CA ASN A 351 15.13 -9.87 -3.59
C ASN A 351 16.03 -8.62 -3.78
N PRO A 352 17.13 -8.73 -4.54
CA PRO A 352 18.26 -7.78 -4.51
C PRO A 352 17.91 -6.41 -5.08
N THR A 353 16.83 -6.33 -5.85
CA THR A 353 16.29 -5.09 -6.43
C THR A 353 14.98 -4.68 -5.78
N ARG A 354 14.54 -5.31 -4.69
CA ARG A 354 13.38 -4.90 -3.88
C ARG A 354 12.06 -4.88 -4.68
N TRP A 355 11.72 -5.99 -5.32
CA TRP A 355 10.34 -6.23 -5.78
C TRP A 355 9.40 -6.13 -4.59
N CYS A 356 8.52 -5.13 -4.59
CA CYS A 356 7.60 -4.91 -3.47
C CYS A 356 6.39 -5.87 -3.51
N SER A 357 6.15 -6.55 -4.64
CA SER A 357 4.86 -7.20 -4.92
C SER A 357 4.94 -8.71 -5.08
N VAL A 358 6.02 -9.33 -4.60
CA VAL A 358 6.20 -10.80 -4.68
C VAL A 358 4.99 -11.52 -4.07
N GLY A 359 4.47 -11.03 -2.93
CA GLY A 359 3.28 -11.57 -2.29
C GLY A 359 2.01 -11.50 -3.15
N ASN A 360 1.72 -10.35 -3.76
CA ASN A 360 0.53 -10.16 -4.61
C ASN A 360 0.58 -11.07 -5.83
N MET A 361 1.76 -11.13 -6.47
CA MET A 361 1.99 -11.95 -7.66
C MET A 361 1.87 -13.45 -7.31
N THR A 362 2.44 -13.91 -6.20
CA THR A 362 2.23 -15.29 -5.75
C THR A 362 0.75 -15.58 -5.46
N ALA A 363 0.08 -14.71 -4.71
CA ALA A 363 -1.31 -14.92 -4.31
C ALA A 363 -2.27 -14.96 -5.50
N ILE A 364 -2.08 -14.12 -6.52
CA ILE A 364 -2.99 -14.11 -7.68
C ILE A 364 -2.89 -15.39 -8.53
N LEU A 365 -1.71 -15.98 -8.69
CA LEU A 365 -1.56 -17.26 -9.41
C LEU A 365 -2.32 -18.38 -8.68
N GLU A 366 -2.23 -18.43 -7.35
CA GLU A 366 -2.93 -19.44 -6.56
C GLU A 366 -4.44 -19.25 -6.52
N LEU A 367 -4.91 -17.99 -6.55
CA LEU A 367 -6.33 -17.64 -6.58
C LEU A 367 -6.95 -17.99 -7.93
N VAL A 368 -6.35 -17.50 -9.02
CA VAL A 368 -6.90 -17.62 -10.38
C VAL A 368 -6.68 -19.02 -10.95
N ARG A 369 -5.51 -19.62 -10.72
CA ARG A 369 -5.05 -20.86 -11.37
C ARG A 369 -5.24 -20.81 -12.89
N PRO A 370 -4.61 -19.83 -13.57
CA PRO A 370 -4.82 -19.63 -15.00
C PRO A 370 -4.29 -20.80 -15.82
N ASP A 371 -4.85 -20.99 -17.02
CA ASP A 371 -4.31 -21.92 -18.01
C ASP A 371 -3.05 -21.35 -18.68
N SER A 372 -3.00 -20.04 -18.88
CA SER A 372 -1.81 -19.33 -19.34
C SER A 372 -1.64 -17.94 -18.73
N VAL A 373 -0.40 -17.47 -18.67
CA VAL A 373 -0.02 -16.16 -18.15
C VAL A 373 0.73 -15.42 -19.26
N GLU A 374 0.22 -14.27 -19.69
CA GLU A 374 0.74 -13.53 -20.85
C GLU A 374 1.31 -12.17 -20.43
N LEU A 375 2.59 -11.94 -20.74
CA LEU A 375 3.23 -10.63 -20.55
C LEU A 375 2.84 -9.69 -21.70
N LEU A 376 2.16 -8.60 -21.37
CA LEU A 376 1.68 -7.61 -22.35
C LEU A 376 2.73 -6.54 -22.62
N ASP A 377 3.30 -5.99 -21.54
CA ASP A 377 4.29 -4.93 -21.61
C ASP A 377 5.19 -4.97 -20.37
N TYR A 378 6.41 -4.46 -20.52
CA TYR A 378 7.39 -4.27 -19.45
C TYR A 378 8.06 -2.92 -19.63
N ARG A 379 8.11 -2.12 -18.56
CA ARG A 379 8.69 -0.77 -18.59
C ARG A 379 9.52 -0.45 -17.36
N GLN A 380 10.47 0.45 -17.55
CA GLN A 380 11.27 1.08 -16.51
C GLN A 380 10.97 2.57 -16.45
N ALA A 381 10.51 3.07 -15.31
CA ALA A 381 10.32 4.48 -15.06
C ALA A 381 11.45 5.01 -14.18
N TYR A 382 12.30 5.89 -14.70
CA TYR A 382 13.45 6.46 -14.01
C TYR A 382 13.53 7.97 -14.19
N ASP A 383 14.15 8.66 -13.24
CA ASP A 383 14.45 10.09 -13.39
C ASP A 383 15.80 10.31 -14.09
N GLU A 384 15.94 11.45 -14.77
CA GLU A 384 17.15 11.81 -15.52
C GLU A 384 18.42 11.92 -14.66
N LYS A 385 18.28 12.13 -13.34
CA LYS A 385 19.41 12.21 -12.40
C LYS A 385 19.76 10.85 -11.82
N GLY A 386 19.05 9.78 -12.20
CA GLY A 386 19.26 8.42 -11.72
C GLY A 386 19.04 8.25 -10.21
N LEU A 387 18.23 9.11 -9.58
CA LEU A 387 17.94 9.02 -8.15
C LEU A 387 17.05 7.82 -7.80
N ALA A 388 16.14 7.47 -8.69
CA ALA A 388 15.15 6.43 -8.54
C ALA A 388 14.80 5.82 -9.90
N MET A 389 14.72 4.50 -9.95
CA MET A 389 14.08 3.74 -11.01
C MET A 389 13.15 2.70 -10.38
N VAL A 390 11.94 2.61 -10.94
CA VAL A 390 10.99 1.55 -10.64
C VAL A 390 10.59 0.88 -11.94
N SER A 391 10.60 -0.44 -11.99
CA SER A 391 10.07 -1.20 -13.14
C SER A 391 8.69 -1.77 -12.85
N SER A 392 7.95 -2.04 -13.92
CA SER A 392 6.61 -2.63 -13.85
C SER A 392 6.32 -3.46 -15.09
N ALA A 393 5.32 -4.33 -14.99
CA ALA A 393 4.79 -5.10 -16.11
C ALA A 393 3.26 -5.05 -16.12
N ALA A 394 2.70 -5.22 -17.32
CA ALA A 394 1.31 -5.53 -17.54
C ALA A 394 1.19 -7.00 -17.91
N ILE A 395 0.36 -7.77 -17.20
CA ILE A 395 0.22 -9.21 -17.39
C ILE A 395 -1.25 -9.59 -17.37
N ALA A 396 -1.66 -10.49 -18.26
CA ALA A 396 -2.99 -11.11 -18.26
C ALA A 396 -2.92 -12.56 -17.78
N LEU A 397 -3.90 -12.96 -16.97
CA LEU A 397 -4.10 -14.34 -16.51
C LEU A 397 -5.35 -14.89 -17.23
N LEU A 398 -5.13 -15.86 -18.12
CA LEU A 398 -6.14 -16.40 -19.01
C LEU A 398 -6.66 -17.74 -18.50
N THR A 399 -7.96 -17.95 -18.57
CA THR A 399 -8.63 -19.22 -18.27
C THR A 399 -9.41 -19.66 -19.51
N GLU A 400 -9.26 -20.90 -19.94
CA GLU A 400 -10.02 -21.46 -21.06
C GLU A 400 -11.50 -21.64 -20.65
N GLY A 401 -12.39 -20.85 -21.27
CA GLY A 401 -13.83 -21.10 -21.24
C GLY A 401 -14.65 -20.34 -20.19
N GLN A 402 -14.67 -19.00 -20.28
CA GLN A 402 -15.81 -18.21 -19.79
C GLN A 402 -16.73 -17.81 -20.94
#